data_AF-A0A7K0FML3-F1
#
_entry.id   AF-A0A7K0FML3-F1
#
_cell.length_a   1.000
_cell.length_b   1.000
_cell.length_c   1.000
_cell.angle_alpha   90.00
_cell.angle_beta   90.00
_cell.angle_gamma   90.00
#
_symmetry.space_group_name_H-M   'P 1'
#
loop_
_entity.id
_entity.type
_entity.pdbx_description
1 polymer ?
#
loop_
_entity_poly.entity_id
_entity_poly.type
_entity_poly.pdbx_seq_one_letter_code
_entity_poly.pdbx_strand_id
1 'polypeptide(L)'
;MKAIKLNMIILALSFILPFQSCEKSTENKGICGVEDPLNNLSWLNKEFKSLIGGPEMNGIVLYEYNEQQIIEIQSSEFSSTNQHQYYCDGTKLNLDDSIEYSDFMRNRKEIKIIYGSKIWR
;
A
#
# COMPACT_ATOMS: atom_id res chain seq x y z
N MET A 1 72.23 22.64 -3.81
CA MET A 1 71.52 21.51 -4.44
C MET A 1 71.14 20.48 -3.39
N LYS A 2 69.85 20.39 -3.04
CA LYS A 2 69.16 19.17 -2.60
C LYS A 2 67.66 19.46 -2.57
N ALA A 3 66.91 18.44 -2.94
CA ALA A 3 65.68 18.50 -3.70
C ALA A 3 64.42 18.90 -2.92
N ILE A 4 63.49 19.50 -3.68
CA ILE A 4 62.06 19.63 -3.41
C ILE A 4 61.46 18.24 -3.18
N LYS A 5 60.65 18.09 -2.12
CA LYS A 5 59.59 17.06 -2.07
C LYS A 5 58.29 17.72 -1.64
N LEU A 6 57.45 17.91 -2.66
CA LEU A 6 56.07 18.36 -2.61
C LEU A 6 55.22 17.15 -2.22
N ASN A 7 54.75 17.06 -0.97
CA ASN A 7 53.78 16.04 -0.58
C ASN A 7 52.38 16.68 -0.55
N MET A 8 51.69 16.49 -1.67
CA MET A 8 50.28 16.77 -1.89
C MET A 8 49.46 15.76 -1.08
N ILE A 9 48.93 16.16 0.08
CA ILE A 9 47.99 15.35 0.84
C ILE A 9 46.59 15.65 0.31
N ILE A 10 46.09 14.80 -0.58
CA ILE A 10 44.69 14.79 -1.02
C ILE A 10 43.88 14.14 0.10
N LEU A 11 43.26 14.94 0.97
CA LEU A 11 42.18 14.46 1.84
C LEU A 11 40.91 14.29 0.99
N ALA A 12 40.73 13.11 0.42
CA ALA A 12 39.42 12.67 -0.03
C ALA A 12 38.62 12.27 1.22
N LEU A 13 37.84 13.21 1.76
CA LEU A 13 36.81 12.90 2.75
C LEU A 13 35.71 12.13 2.01
N SER A 14 35.81 10.80 2.04
CA SER A 14 34.74 9.91 1.62
C SER A 14 33.51 10.17 2.49
N PHE A 15 32.58 10.95 1.96
CA PHE A 15 31.21 11.06 2.47
C PHE A 15 30.55 9.69 2.25
N ILE A 16 30.77 8.76 3.18
CA ILE A 16 29.95 7.56 3.30
C ILE A 16 28.61 8.07 3.82
N LEU A 17 27.71 8.41 2.91
CA LEU A 17 26.29 8.49 3.25
C LEU A 17 25.92 7.09 3.76
N PRO A 18 25.53 6.91 5.03
CA PRO A 18 24.80 5.72 5.36
C PRO A 18 23.50 5.84 4.57
N PHE A 19 23.38 5.07 3.49
CA PHE A 19 22.07 4.61 3.06
C PHE A 19 21.54 3.84 4.26
N GLN A 20 20.82 4.54 5.14
CA GLN A 20 19.85 3.89 6.00
C GLN A 20 18.82 3.31 5.04
N SER A 21 19.12 2.10 4.56
CA SER A 21 18.08 1.16 4.20
C SER A 21 17.25 1.02 5.45
N CYS A 22 16.19 1.82 5.53
CA CYS A 22 15.18 1.71 6.55
C CYS A 22 14.51 0.36 6.27
N GLU A 23 15.06 -0.71 6.82
CA GLU A 23 14.37 -1.99 6.92
C GLU A 23 13.10 -1.70 7.72
N LYS A 24 12.00 -1.54 6.99
CA LYS A 24 10.67 -1.36 7.56
C LYS A 24 10.37 -2.68 8.27
N SER A 25 10.64 -2.69 9.57
CA SER A 25 10.42 -3.84 10.43
C SER A 25 9.00 -4.35 10.22
N THR A 26 8.90 -5.59 9.78
CA THR A 26 7.68 -6.38 9.67
C THR A 26 7.23 -6.85 11.06
N GLU A 27 7.24 -5.96 12.04
CA GLU A 27 6.50 -6.15 13.28
C GLU A 27 5.07 -5.72 13.03
N ASN A 28 4.23 -6.69 12.67
CA ASN A 28 2.77 -6.71 12.87
C ASN A 28 2.07 -5.34 12.83
N LYS A 29 2.40 -4.49 11.85
CA LYS A 29 1.72 -3.21 11.65
C LYS A 29 0.35 -3.58 11.17
N GLY A 30 -0.64 -3.42 12.05
CA GLY A 30 -2.04 -3.64 11.76
C GLY A 30 -2.44 -3.00 10.43
N ILE A 31 -3.56 -3.45 9.88
CA ILE A 31 -4.08 -2.94 8.61
C ILE A 31 -4.36 -1.45 8.78
N CYS A 32 -3.71 -0.62 7.97
CA CYS A 32 -3.77 0.83 8.06
C CYS A 32 -3.40 1.38 9.44
N GLY A 33 -2.46 0.72 10.13
CA GLY A 33 -2.01 1.12 11.47
C GLY A 33 -2.95 0.72 12.60
N VAL A 34 -3.99 -0.08 12.33
CA VAL A 34 -4.95 -0.57 13.34
C VAL A 34 -5.12 -2.08 13.28
N GLU A 35 -5.35 -2.72 14.44
CA GLU A 35 -5.51 -4.17 14.50
C GLU A 35 -6.85 -4.65 13.90
N ASP A 36 -7.92 -3.91 14.18
CA ASP A 36 -9.27 -4.17 13.68
C ASP A 36 -9.75 -3.02 12.79
N PRO A 37 -9.43 -3.04 11.49
CA PRO A 37 -9.76 -1.94 10.58
C PRO A 37 -11.27 -1.79 10.38
N LEU A 38 -12.06 -2.87 10.49
CA LEU A 38 -13.50 -2.80 10.27
C LEU A 38 -14.20 -2.00 11.37
N ASN A 39 -13.66 -2.00 12.59
CA ASN A 39 -14.23 -1.25 13.71
C ASN A 39 -13.49 0.07 13.99
N ASN A 40 -12.20 0.15 13.69
CA ASN A 40 -11.36 1.30 14.05
C ASN A 40 -11.12 2.32 12.91
N LEU A 41 -11.37 1.95 11.65
CA LEU A 41 -11.40 2.91 10.54
C LEU A 41 -12.85 3.34 10.29
N SER A 42 -13.20 4.57 10.70
CA SER A 42 -14.60 5.02 10.64
C SER A 42 -15.18 5.03 9.22
N TRP A 43 -14.39 5.36 8.21
CA TRP A 43 -14.82 5.33 6.82
C TRP A 43 -15.10 3.90 6.36
N LEU A 44 -14.21 2.95 6.68
CA LEU A 44 -14.37 1.55 6.30
C LEU A 44 -15.54 0.91 7.03
N ASN A 45 -15.72 1.22 8.32
CA ASN A 45 -16.85 0.74 9.11
C ASN A 45 -18.19 1.12 8.47
N LYS A 46 -18.28 2.36 7.95
CA LYS A 46 -19.48 2.86 7.28
C LYS A 46 -19.76 2.06 5.99
N GLU A 47 -18.75 1.89 5.14
CA GLU A 47 -18.90 1.11 3.91
C GLU A 47 -19.24 -0.35 4.22
N PHE A 48 -18.51 -0.97 5.16
CA PHE A 48 -18.74 -2.33 5.63
C PHE A 48 -20.19 -2.56 6.09
N LYS A 49 -20.75 -1.65 6.90
CA LYS A 49 -22.14 -1.72 7.37
C LYS A 49 -23.18 -1.51 6.29
N SER A 50 -22.79 -0.93 5.15
CA SER A 50 -23.69 -0.75 4.00
C SER A 50 -23.76 -1.98 3.10
N LEU A 51 -22.85 -2.95 3.26
CA LEU A 51 -22.84 -4.17 2.48
C LEU A 51 -24.06 -5.03 2.81
N ILE A 52 -24.81 -5.41 1.78
CA ILE A 52 -25.98 -6.27 1.88
C ILE A 52 -25.58 -7.70 1.51
N GLY A 53 -26.14 -8.69 2.21
CA GLY A 53 -26.04 -10.09 1.78
C GLY A 53 -24.80 -10.87 2.24
N GLY A 54 -24.02 -10.29 3.15
CA GLY A 54 -23.06 -11.06 3.95
C GLY A 54 -21.74 -11.43 3.25
N PRO A 55 -20.92 -12.29 3.88
CA PRO A 55 -19.52 -12.54 3.49
C PRO A 55 -19.35 -13.33 2.18
N GLU A 56 -20.38 -14.01 1.70
CA GLU A 56 -20.32 -14.78 0.44
C GLU A 56 -20.53 -13.91 -0.80
N MET A 57 -21.20 -12.76 -0.63
CA MET A 57 -21.50 -11.82 -1.72
C MET A 57 -20.67 -10.55 -1.67
N ASN A 58 -19.80 -10.42 -0.67
CA ASN A 58 -18.98 -9.24 -0.47
C ASN A 58 -17.57 -9.62 -0.01
N GLY A 59 -16.61 -8.76 -0.31
CA GLY A 59 -15.21 -8.91 0.07
C GLY A 59 -14.60 -7.57 0.46
N ILE A 60 -13.79 -7.56 1.50
CA ILE A 60 -12.89 -6.42 1.78
C ILE A 60 -11.49 -6.99 1.76
N VAL A 61 -10.68 -6.57 0.79
CA VAL A 61 -9.37 -7.16 0.49
C VAL A 61 -8.28 -6.10 0.65
N LEU A 62 -7.22 -6.47 1.34
CA LEU A 62 -6.02 -5.65 1.48
C LEU A 62 -5.02 -6.01 0.39
N TYR A 63 -4.57 -4.98 -0.34
CA TYR A 63 -3.47 -5.04 -1.27
C TYR A 63 -2.32 -4.14 -0.81
N GLU A 64 -1.13 -4.45 -1.31
CA GLU A 64 0.01 -3.54 -1.34
C GLU A 64 0.25 -3.10 -2.78
N TYR A 65 0.38 -1.80 -3.00
CA TYR A 65 0.68 -1.20 -4.30
C TYR A 65 1.53 0.05 -4.06
N ASN A 66 2.67 0.16 -4.75
CA ASN A 66 3.64 1.25 -4.55
C ASN A 66 4.00 1.50 -3.07
N GLU A 67 4.28 0.41 -2.33
CA GLU A 67 4.62 0.43 -0.89
C GLU A 67 3.51 1.00 0.04
N GLN A 68 2.30 1.17 -0.50
CA GLN A 68 1.12 1.64 0.22
C GLN A 68 0.10 0.52 0.37
N GLN A 69 -0.62 0.55 1.50
CA GLN A 69 -1.75 -0.33 1.74
C GLN A 69 -3.00 0.24 1.09
N ILE A 70 -3.64 -0.58 0.26
CA ILE A 70 -4.85 -0.25 -0.48
C ILE A 70 -5.96 -1.23 -0.07
N ILE A 71 -7.10 -0.70 0.32
CA ILE A 71 -8.29 -1.49 0.65
C ILE A 71 -9.23 -1.48 -0.55
N GLU A 72 -9.57 -2.66 -1.03
CA GLU A 72 -10.59 -2.86 -2.05
C GLU A 72 -11.88 -3.39 -1.42
N ILE A 73 -13.01 -2.75 -1.74
CA ILE A 73 -14.33 -3.18 -1.32
C ILE A 73 -15.05 -3.78 -2.52
N GLN A 74 -15.45 -5.04 -2.39
CA GLN A 74 -16.15 -5.81 -3.40
C GLN A 74 -17.56 -6.12 -2.92
N SER A 75 -18.54 -5.92 -3.78
CA SER A 75 -19.94 -6.32 -3.54
C SER A 75 -20.55 -6.86 -4.82
N SER A 76 -21.43 -7.85 -4.71
CA SER A 76 -22.24 -8.32 -5.84
C SER A 76 -23.12 -7.21 -6.43
N GLU A 77 -23.47 -6.20 -5.62
CA GLU A 77 -24.27 -5.05 -6.05
C GLU A 77 -23.45 -4.00 -6.79
N PHE A 78 -22.12 -4.05 -6.67
CA PHE A 78 -21.24 -3.12 -7.37
C PHE A 78 -20.96 -3.66 -8.77
N SER A 79 -20.94 -2.75 -9.75
CA SER A 79 -20.35 -3.11 -11.05
C SER A 79 -18.89 -3.47 -10.84
N SER A 80 -18.42 -4.57 -11.42
CA SER A 80 -17.00 -4.94 -11.37
C SER A 80 -16.10 -3.92 -12.09
N THR A 81 -16.68 -3.01 -12.89
CA THR A 81 -15.98 -1.88 -13.49
C THR A 81 -15.91 -0.66 -12.57
N ASN A 82 -16.70 -0.63 -11.50
CA ASN A 82 -16.61 0.42 -10.51
C ASN A 82 -15.43 0.14 -9.61
N GLN A 83 -14.49 1.08 -9.62
CA GLN A 83 -13.32 1.03 -8.79
C GLN A 83 -13.70 1.39 -7.36
N HIS A 84 -13.38 0.52 -6.42
CA HIS A 84 -13.66 0.66 -4.99
C HIS A 84 -12.37 0.42 -4.20
N GLN A 85 -11.27 0.97 -4.70
CA GLN A 85 -9.95 0.95 -4.08
C GLN A 85 -9.73 2.26 -3.32
N TYR A 86 -9.25 2.16 -2.09
CA TYR A 86 -9.07 3.29 -1.19
C TYR A 86 -7.73 3.20 -0.48
N TYR A 87 -7.10 4.35 -0.26
CA TYR A 87 -6.00 4.48 0.67
C TYR A 87 -6.50 4.34 2.12
N CYS A 88 -5.57 4.16 3.06
CA CYS A 88 -5.90 3.97 4.47
C CYS A 88 -6.65 5.14 5.13
N ASP A 89 -6.53 6.36 4.60
CA ASP A 89 -7.27 7.54 5.04
C ASP A 89 -8.71 7.61 4.48
N GLY A 90 -9.07 6.69 3.59
CA GLY A 90 -10.37 6.65 2.92
C GLY A 90 -10.44 7.43 1.62
N THR A 91 -9.33 8.06 1.18
CA THR A 91 -9.28 8.68 -0.13
C THR A 91 -9.35 7.61 -1.21
N LYS A 92 -10.28 7.78 -2.15
CA LYS A 92 -10.44 6.86 -3.29
C LYS A 92 -9.20 6.93 -4.18
N LEU A 93 -8.65 5.77 -4.52
CA LEU A 93 -7.59 5.65 -5.51
C LEU A 93 -8.19 5.96 -6.89
N ASN A 94 -7.60 6.93 -7.59
CA ASN A 94 -8.02 7.27 -8.94
C ASN A 94 -7.45 6.26 -9.93
N LEU A 95 -8.30 5.41 -10.49
CA LEU A 95 -7.93 4.47 -11.55
C LEU A 95 -8.80 4.70 -12.79
N ASP A 96 -9.44 5.86 -12.95
CA ASP A 96 -10.32 6.16 -14.09
C ASP A 96 -9.55 6.12 -15.43
N ASP A 97 -8.24 6.37 -15.39
CA ASP A 97 -7.35 6.19 -16.52
C ASP A 97 -6.98 4.71 -16.74
N SER A 98 -7.07 4.26 -17.99
CA SER A 98 -6.84 2.86 -18.35
C SER A 98 -5.40 2.37 -18.09
N ILE A 99 -4.40 3.26 -18.15
CA ILE A 99 -3.00 2.94 -17.89
C ILE A 99 -2.81 2.75 -16.40
N GLU A 100 -3.33 3.67 -15.58
CA GLU A 100 -3.27 3.58 -14.12
C GLU A 100 -3.99 2.33 -13.60
N TYR A 101 -5.18 2.03 -14.14
CA TYR A 101 -5.90 0.79 -13.82
C TYR A 101 -5.10 -0.47 -14.18
N SER A 102 -4.55 -0.51 -15.40
CA SER A 102 -3.74 -1.65 -15.86
C SER A 102 -2.49 -1.84 -15.01
N ASP A 103 -1.84 -0.74 -14.61
CA ASP A 103 -0.67 -0.79 -13.75
C ASP A 103 -1.01 -1.30 -12.35
N PHE A 104 -2.08 -0.77 -11.74
CA PHE A 104 -2.58 -1.27 -10.46
C PHE A 104 -2.89 -2.76 -10.51
N MET A 105 -3.63 -3.22 -11.52
CA MET A 105 -3.99 -4.64 -11.64
C MET A 105 -2.78 -5.56 -11.80
N ARG A 106 -1.71 -5.09 -12.47
CA ARG A 106 -0.48 -5.85 -12.71
C ARG A 106 0.45 -5.88 -11.49
N ASN A 107 0.55 -4.75 -10.79
CA ASN A 107 1.58 -4.55 -9.78
C ASN A 107 1.07 -4.64 -8.34
N ARG A 108 -0.25 -4.66 -8.13
CA ARG A 108 -0.82 -4.90 -6.80
C ARG A 108 -0.45 -6.29 -6.29
N LYS A 109 -0.18 -6.39 -5.00
CA LYS A 109 0.05 -7.64 -4.29
C LYS A 109 -1.04 -7.86 -3.27
N GLU A 110 -1.78 -8.95 -3.37
CA GLU A 110 -2.76 -9.31 -2.35
C GLU A 110 -2.04 -9.68 -1.04
N ILE A 111 -2.46 -9.06 0.06
CA ILE A 111 -1.89 -9.28 1.38
C ILE A 111 -2.82 -10.15 2.22
N LYS A 112 -4.11 -9.79 2.32
CA LYS A 112 -5.07 -10.48 3.17
C LYS A 112 -6.52 -10.13 2.81
N ILE A 113 -7.43 -11.09 2.97
CA ILE A 113 -8.87 -10.83 3.01
C ILE A 113 -9.26 -10.40 4.43
N ILE A 114 -9.78 -9.19 4.57
CA ILE A 114 -10.21 -8.58 5.84
C ILE A 114 -11.60 -9.11 6.23
N TYR A 115 -12.50 -9.20 5.24
CA TYR A 115 -13.86 -9.69 5.41
C TYR A 115 -14.34 -10.44 4.17
N GLY A 116 -15.13 -11.48 4.40
CA GLY A 116 -15.85 -12.19 3.35
C GLY A 116 -14.96 -12.95 2.40
N SER A 117 -15.29 -12.90 1.11
CA SER A 117 -14.60 -13.63 0.06
C SER A 117 -14.28 -12.72 -1.13
N LYS A 118 -13.19 -13.02 -1.83
CA LYS A 118 -12.79 -12.30 -3.04
C LYS A 118 -13.67 -12.75 -4.20
N ILE A 119 -14.59 -11.90 -4.62
CA ILE A 119 -15.56 -12.15 -5.69
C ILE A 119 -15.06 -11.64 -7.06
N TRP A 120 -14.16 -10.64 -7.07
CA TRP A 120 -13.52 -10.13 -8.29
C TRP A 120 -12.06 -10.56 -8.35
N ARG A 121 -11.59 -10.98 -9.54
CA ARG A 121 -10.24 -11.50 -9.76
C ARG A 121 -9.33 -10.44 -10.36
#